data_AF-A0A2K5CV85-F1
#
_entry.id   AF-A0A2K5CV85-F1
#
_cell.length_a   1.000
_cell.length_b   1.000
_cell.length_c   1.000
_cell.angle_alpha   90.00
_cell.angle_beta   90.00
_cell.angle_gamma   90.00
#
_symmetry.space_group_name_H-M   'P 1'
#
loop_
_entity.id
_entity.type
_entity.pdbx_description
1 polymer ?
#
loop_
_entity_poly.entity_id
_entity_poly.type
_entity_poly.pdbx_seq_one_letter_code
_entity_poly.pdbx_strand_id
1 'polypeptide(L)' 'MTNRKGKRRGTRYMFSRPFRKHGVVPLATCMRIYKKGDIVDIKGMGTVQKGMPHKVYSVTQHAVGIVVNKQGQDSCQDN' A
#
# COMPACT_ATOMS: atom_id res chain seq x y z
N MET A 1 -12.48 -27.80 -3.76
CA MET A 1 -11.39 -26.83 -3.97
C MET A 1 -11.57 -25.64 -3.02
N THR A 2 -10.75 -25.51 -1.98
CA THR A 2 -10.86 -24.40 -1.01
C THR A 2 -9.93 -23.25 -1.39
N ASN A 3 -10.53 -22.13 -1.77
CA ASN A 3 -9.80 -20.90 -2.07
C ASN A 3 -9.63 -20.06 -0.79
N ARG A 4 -8.38 -19.85 -0.35
CA ARG A 4 -8.05 -19.14 0.90
C ARG A 4 -8.25 -17.62 0.78
N LYS A 5 -9.21 -17.03 1.49
CA LYS A 5 -9.48 -15.58 1.47
C LYS A 5 -8.59 -14.77 2.45
N GLY A 6 -7.27 -14.92 2.35
CA GLY A 6 -6.32 -14.22 3.23
C GLY A 6 -5.94 -12.82 2.75
N LYS A 7 -5.58 -11.93 3.68
CA LYS A 7 -5.18 -10.51 3.44
C LYS A 7 -4.07 -10.33 2.39
N ARG A 8 -3.21 -11.35 2.19
CA ARG A 8 -2.10 -11.32 1.22
C ARG A 8 -2.22 -12.34 0.08
N ARG A 9 -3.43 -12.88 -0.18
CA ARG A 9 -3.62 -13.83 -1.30
C ARG A 9 -3.29 -13.17 -2.64
N GLY A 10 -2.52 -13.87 -3.48
CA GLY A 10 -2.21 -13.44 -4.85
C GLY A 10 -1.19 -12.31 -4.96
N THR A 11 -0.46 -11.99 -3.88
CA THR A 11 0.47 -10.85 -3.85
C THR A 11 1.95 -11.25 -3.90
N ARG A 12 2.24 -12.52 -4.29
CA ARG A 12 3.60 -13.12 -4.28
C ARG A 12 4.63 -12.22 -4.98
N TYR A 13 4.33 -11.72 -6.18
CA TYR A 13 5.24 -10.88 -6.95
C TYR A 13 5.00 -9.38 -6.71
N MET A 14 3.79 -8.98 -6.33
CA MET A 14 3.43 -7.56 -6.17
C MET A 14 4.20 -6.85 -5.05
N PHE A 15 4.46 -7.55 -3.94
CA PHE A 15 5.23 -7.02 -2.80
C PHE A 15 6.67 -7.53 -2.74
N SER A 16 7.07 -8.35 -3.72
CA SER A 16 8.45 -8.83 -3.82
C SER A 16 9.41 -7.70 -4.18
N ARG A 17 10.60 -7.69 -3.56
CA ARG A 17 11.64 -6.72 -3.90
C ARG A 17 12.52 -7.28 -5.02
N PRO A 18 12.98 -6.42 -5.95
CA PRO A 18 13.90 -6.83 -6.99
C PRO A 18 15.27 -7.18 -6.38
N PHE A 19 16.05 -7.93 -7.15
CA PHE A 19 17.38 -8.40 -6.75
C PHE A 19 18.25 -7.23 -6.26
N ARG A 20 19.01 -7.48 -5.17
CA ARG A 20 19.90 -6.51 -4.50
C ARG A 20 19.22 -5.26 -3.92
N LYS A 21 17.89 -5.19 -3.93
CA LYS A 21 17.13 -4.19 -3.18
C LYS A 21 16.48 -4.87 -1.99
N HIS A 22 17.22 -5.65 -1.19
CA HIS A 22 16.72 -6.20 0.08
C HIS A 22 17.24 -5.35 1.25
N GLY A 23 16.67 -5.47 2.45
CA GLY A 23 17.09 -4.72 3.64
C GLY A 23 16.19 -3.55 4.03
N VAL A 24 16.69 -2.62 4.83
CA VAL A 24 15.89 -1.54 5.42
C VAL A 24 15.42 -0.53 4.34
N VAL A 25 14.26 0.09 4.57
CA VAL A 25 13.76 1.17 3.69
C VAL A 25 14.61 2.41 3.89
N PRO A 26 15.02 3.12 2.83
CA PRO A 26 15.73 4.38 2.97
C PRO A 26 14.87 5.41 3.73
N LEU A 27 15.49 6.10 4.68
CA LEU A 27 14.84 7.09 5.55
C LEU A 27 14.15 8.21 4.76
N ALA A 28 14.66 8.52 3.56
CA ALA A 28 14.09 9.49 2.64
C ALA A 28 12.65 9.18 2.22
N THR A 29 12.23 7.90 2.20
CA THR A 29 10.86 7.52 1.84
C THR A 29 9.88 7.78 2.99
N CYS A 30 10.30 7.62 4.24
CA CYS A 30 9.46 7.86 5.41
C CYS A 30 9.34 9.35 5.75
N MET A 31 10.41 10.13 5.57
CA MET A 31 10.46 11.56 5.92
C MET A 31 9.99 12.47 4.79
N ARG A 32 9.46 11.91 3.69
CA ARG A 32 8.96 12.70 2.56
C ARG A 32 7.69 13.44 3.00
N ILE A 33 7.75 14.78 2.99
CA ILE A 33 6.60 15.62 3.32
C ILE A 33 5.72 15.74 2.08
N TYR A 34 4.44 15.42 2.22
CA TYR A 34 3.42 15.58 1.19
C TYR A 34 2.44 16.67 1.59
N LYS A 35 1.96 17.44 0.62
CA LYS A 35 0.95 18.47 0.83
C LYS A 35 -0.40 18.01 0.28
N LYS A 36 -1.47 18.61 0.80
CA LYS A 36 -2.83 18.34 0.31
C LYS A 36 -2.94 18.78 -1.15
N GLY A 37 -3.35 17.87 -2.04
CA GLY A 37 -3.48 18.13 -3.48
C GLY A 37 -2.34 17.54 -4.33
N ASP A 38 -1.30 16.98 -3.72
CA ASP A 38 -0.25 16.28 -4.46
C ASP A 38 -0.77 14.94 -5.02
N ILE A 39 -0.49 14.68 -6.30
CA ILE A 39 -0.77 13.39 -6.92
C ILE A 39 0.39 12.44 -6.56
N VAL A 40 0.05 11.34 -5.90
CA VAL A 40 1.03 10.39 -5.37
C VAL A 40 0.72 8.96 -5.79
N ASP A 41 1.78 8.21 -6.09
CA ASP A 41 1.68 6.78 -6.40
C ASP A 41 1.80 5.92 -5.14
N ILE A 42 0.93 4.93 -5.02
CA ILE A 42 0.94 3.98 -3.91
C ILE A 42 1.62 2.69 -4.36
N LYS A 43 2.80 2.40 -3.82
CA LYS A 43 3.51 1.13 -4.02
C LYS A 43 3.77 0.43 -2.69
N GLY A 44 3.30 -0.82 -2.57
CA GLY A 44 3.57 -1.65 -1.40
C GLY A 44 5.00 -2.21 -1.41
N MET A 45 5.77 -1.90 -0.37
CA MET A 45 7.09 -2.51 -0.11
C MET A 45 6.97 -3.64 0.91
N GLY A 46 7.56 -4.80 0.62
CA GLY A 46 7.50 -5.97 1.53
C GLY A 46 8.27 -5.84 2.85
N THR A 47 9.12 -4.81 3.00
CA THR A 47 9.91 -4.55 4.22
C THR A 47 9.15 -3.77 5.28
N VAL A 48 8.21 -2.92 4.86
CA VAL A 48 7.33 -2.21 5.77
C VAL A 48 6.16 -3.15 6.04
N GLN A 49 5.91 -3.52 7.30
CA GLN A 49 4.82 -4.45 7.62
C GLN A 49 3.52 -3.73 8.01
N LYS A 50 3.64 -2.61 8.73
CA LYS A 50 2.53 -1.78 9.21
C LYS A 50 2.23 -0.67 8.20
N GLY A 51 0.95 -0.30 8.03
CA GLY A 51 0.56 0.71 7.06
C GLY A 51 0.72 0.28 5.59
N MET A 52 1.01 -1.00 5.33
CA MET A 52 0.95 -1.52 3.97
C MET A 52 -0.47 -1.43 3.43
N PRO A 53 -0.64 -0.97 2.18
CA PRO A 53 -1.93 -0.99 1.55
C PRO A 53 -2.41 -2.44 1.43
N HIS A 54 -3.62 -2.70 1.93
CA HIS A 54 -4.34 -3.91 1.56
C HIS A 54 -4.73 -3.80 0.07
N LYS A 55 -4.99 -4.94 -0.58
CA LYS A 55 -5.55 -4.94 -1.95
C LYS A 55 -6.86 -4.11 -2.03
N VAL A 56 -7.52 -3.86 -0.88
CA VAL A 56 -8.72 -3.03 -0.70
C VAL A 56 -8.63 -2.13 0.58
N TYR A 57 -7.47 -1.51 0.83
CA TYR A 57 -7.18 -0.43 1.83
C TYR A 57 -7.06 -0.72 3.34
N SER A 58 -6.19 0.11 3.99
CA SER A 58 -6.29 0.72 5.35
C SER A 58 -5.07 1.63 5.58
N VAL A 59 -5.25 2.88 6.04
CA VAL A 59 -4.16 3.85 6.34
C VAL A 59 -4.05 4.05 7.87
N THR A 60 -2.84 3.97 8.42
CA THR A 60 -2.55 4.13 9.87
C THR A 60 -2.27 5.60 10.22
N GLN A 61 -2.32 5.97 11.50
CA GLN A 61 -2.12 7.35 12.00
C GLN A 61 -0.84 8.06 11.51
N HIS A 62 0.23 7.33 11.21
CA HIS A 62 1.49 7.87 10.66
C HIS A 62 1.56 7.87 9.11
N ALA A 63 0.44 7.71 8.42
CA ALA A 63 0.41 7.61 6.96
C ALA A 63 -0.49 8.68 6.33
N VAL A 64 -0.17 9.02 5.08
CA VAL A 64 -0.90 10.04 4.31
C VAL A 64 -2.25 9.47 3.87
N GLY A 65 -3.33 10.21 4.14
CA GLY A 65 -4.66 9.90 3.62
C GLY A 65 -4.73 10.18 2.13
N ILE A 66 -4.92 9.14 1.31
CA ILE A 66 -4.93 9.23 -0.16
C ILE A 66 -6.28 8.71 -0.66
N VAL A 67 -6.97 9.54 -1.44
CA VAL A 67 -8.19 9.16 -2.16
C VAL A 67 -7.78 8.52 -3.49
N VAL A 68 -8.20 7.28 -3.74
CA VAL A 68 -7.80 6.52 -4.94
C VAL A 68 -9.03 6.22 -5.78
N ASN A 69 -9.01 6.62 -7.05
CA ASN A 69 -10.05 6.26 -8.01
C ASN A 69 -9.87 4.79 -8.45
N LYS A 70 -10.76 3.89 -8.01
CA LYS A 70 -10.78 2.48 -8.45
C LYS A 70 -11.82 2.27 -9.54
N GLN A 71 -11.47 1.54 -10.59
CA GLN A 71 -12.43 0.97 -11.54
C GLN A 71 -12.81 -0.44 -11.07
N GLY A 72 -13.91 -0.57 -10.32
CA GLY A 72 -14.44 -1.85 -9.84
C GLY A 72 -15.36 -1.70 -8.63
N GLN A 73 -16.54 -2.31 -8.70
CA GLN A 73 -17.68 -2.28 -7.76
C GLN A 73 -17.22 -2.39 -6.30
N ASP A 74 -17.11 -1.24 -5.66
CA ASP A 74 -17.19 -0.93 -4.23
C ASP A 74 -16.62 0.48 -4.13
N SER A 75 -17.38 1.43 -4.70
CA SER A 75 -17.33 2.84 -4.34
C SER A 75 -17.77 2.90 -2.88
N CYS A 76 -16.84 2.72 -1.96
CA CYS A 76 -17.10 3.00 -0.55
C CYS A 76 -17.34 4.50 -0.46
N GLN A 77 -18.61 4.89 -0.42
CA GLN A 77 -19.08 6.24 -0.10
C GLN A 77 -18.44 6.69 1.21
N ASP A 78 -17.99 7.94 1.19
CA ASP A 78 -17.63 8.70 2.37
C ASP A 78 -18.81 8.74 3.36
N ASN A 79 -18.53 8.41 4.62
CA ASN A 79 -19.11 9.10 5.77
C ASN A 79 -17.95 9.57 6.64
#